data_AF-H0ZXL8-F1
#
_entry.id   AF-H0ZXL8-F1
#
_cell.length_a   1.000
_cell.length_b   1.000
_cell.length_c   1.000
_cell.angle_alpha   90.00
_cell.angle_beta   90.00
_cell.angle_gamma   90.00
#
_symmetry.space_group_name_H-M   'P 1'
#
loop_
_entity.id
_entity.type
_entity.pdbx_description
1 polymer ?
#
loop_
_entity_poly.entity_id
_entity_poly.type
_entity_poly.pdbx_seq_one_letter_code
_entity_poly.pdbx_strand_id
1 'polypeptide(L)'
;RNPHVEVCPFTFCNKENKAGSALQPPSWTFLNSDLEDKFSFFCSCSRLRNIQAILTQSSKSQPDGILCILGIDSRYNEGCRELANYLLFGLYNQNNNDFERTGFPEEVLDDIIILIKPDSVHLYCNPVNYNHLLPYVAHWRNLHFHCLTENEYKDEEAAEEFKISSFVDMVRDCSRIGIPYSCQGHLQIFDMFIVEKWPIVQAFALEGIGGDGFFTMKYELMDVSADLWKTYSKMDPVSLEDLLFEVMQVKSSASAPAWCNHRVKVLSFYLVLIKFMGLIHRLCLLLLAGSPPIP
;
A
#
# COMPACT_ATOMS: atom_id res chain seq x y z
N ARG A 1 11.47 -19.16 27.23
CA ARG A 1 10.09 -19.71 27.20
C ARG A 1 9.35 -18.82 26.21
N ASN A 2 9.10 -19.36 25.02
CA ASN A 2 8.64 -18.62 23.85
C ASN A 2 7.11 -18.49 23.91
N PRO A 3 6.51 -17.29 23.80
CA PRO A 3 5.11 -17.19 23.43
C PRO A 3 4.99 -17.44 21.91
N HIS A 4 4.00 -18.24 21.56
CA HIS A 4 3.69 -18.66 20.20
C HIS A 4 3.24 -17.46 19.36
N VAL A 5 3.92 -17.20 18.25
CA VAL A 5 3.38 -16.42 17.13
C VAL A 5 2.34 -17.29 16.44
N GLU A 6 1.05 -17.03 16.67
CA GLU A 6 -0.02 -17.63 15.88
C GLU A 6 -0.03 -17.00 14.48
N VAL A 7 0.50 -17.75 13.53
CA VAL A 7 0.24 -17.52 12.11
C VAL A 7 -1.24 -17.83 11.89
N CYS A 8 -2.08 -16.80 11.73
CA CYS A 8 -3.50 -16.97 11.36
C CYS A 8 -3.60 -17.76 10.05
N PRO A 9 -4.05 -19.02 10.06
CA PRO A 9 -4.34 -19.74 8.85
C PRO A 9 -5.72 -19.30 8.36
N PHE A 10 -5.81 -18.88 7.10
CA PHE A 10 -7.10 -18.70 6.43
C PHE A 10 -7.93 -19.98 6.57
N THR A 11 -8.88 -19.97 7.49
CA THR A 11 -9.84 -21.06 7.68
C THR A 11 -11.24 -20.48 7.48
N PHE A 12 -11.84 -20.79 6.33
CA PHE A 12 -13.26 -20.60 6.10
C PHE A 12 -14.03 -21.46 7.12
N CYS A 13 -14.46 -20.85 8.23
CA CYS A 13 -15.26 -21.54 9.24
C CYS A 13 -16.74 -21.43 8.86
N ASN A 14 -17.23 -22.46 8.17
CA ASN A 14 -18.66 -22.68 7.96
C ASN A 14 -19.21 -23.43 9.18
N LYS A 15 -20.00 -22.77 10.03
CA LYS A 15 -20.79 -23.43 11.10
C LYS A 15 -22.22 -22.94 11.06
N GLU A 16 -23.11 -23.81 10.59
CA GLU A 16 -24.56 -23.69 10.72
C GLU A 16 -25.05 -24.00 12.14
N ASN A 17 -26.22 -23.41 12.45
CA ASN A 17 -27.20 -23.70 13.52
C ASN A 17 -26.89 -23.05 14.90
N LYS A 18 -27.68 -22.10 15.45
CA LYS A 18 -29.15 -22.10 15.66
C LYS A 18 -29.71 -20.69 15.93
N ALA A 19 -31.02 -20.56 15.69
CA ALA A 19 -31.84 -19.36 15.60
C ALA A 19 -31.90 -18.44 16.84
N GLY A 20 -31.94 -17.13 16.58
CA GLY A 20 -32.38 -16.11 17.52
C GLY A 20 -31.80 -14.72 17.21
N SER A 21 -32.64 -13.83 16.68
CA SER A 21 -32.39 -12.43 16.30
C SER A 21 -31.60 -12.19 15.01
N ALA A 22 -32.25 -11.51 14.06
CA ALA A 22 -31.67 -11.07 12.81
C ALA A 22 -30.66 -9.94 13.09
N LEU A 23 -29.38 -10.29 13.23
CA LEU A 23 -28.29 -9.34 13.07
C LEU A 23 -28.21 -8.98 11.59
N GLN A 24 -28.55 -7.73 11.27
CA GLN A 24 -28.25 -7.14 9.98
C GLN A 24 -26.74 -7.32 9.70
N PRO A 25 -26.34 -7.67 8.46
CA PRO A 25 -24.93 -7.60 8.10
C PRO A 25 -24.42 -6.18 8.37
N PRO A 26 -23.19 -6.01 8.88
CA PRO A 26 -22.64 -4.68 9.08
C PRO A 26 -22.75 -3.92 7.76
N SER A 27 -23.37 -2.75 7.81
CA SER A 27 -23.57 -1.90 6.66
C SER A 27 -22.21 -1.48 6.12
N TRP A 28 -21.84 -1.99 4.94
CA TRP A 28 -20.65 -1.64 4.15
C TRP A 28 -20.69 -0.18 3.62
N THR A 29 -21.30 0.75 4.35
CA THR A 29 -21.65 2.10 3.87
C THR A 29 -20.66 3.18 4.30
N PHE A 30 -19.36 2.86 4.40
CA PHE A 30 -18.32 3.86 4.75
C PHE A 30 -17.07 3.83 3.86
N LEU A 31 -17.15 3.19 2.69
CA LEU A 31 -16.15 3.36 1.63
C LEU A 31 -16.70 4.32 0.56
N ASN A 32 -15.85 5.24 0.15
CA ASN A 32 -16.16 6.33 -0.76
C ASN A 32 -16.46 5.79 -2.16
N SER A 33 -17.61 6.14 -2.75
CA SER A 33 -17.99 5.74 -4.11
C SER A 33 -16.95 6.15 -5.16
N ASP A 34 -16.25 7.28 -4.94
CA ASP A 34 -15.30 7.85 -5.91
C ASP A 34 -13.91 7.16 -5.92
N LEU A 35 -13.50 6.52 -4.82
CA LEU A 35 -12.24 5.75 -4.73
C LEU A 35 -12.47 4.27 -5.05
N GLU A 36 -13.63 3.72 -4.69
CA GLU A 36 -14.05 2.39 -5.15
C GLU A 36 -14.13 2.32 -6.68
N ASP A 37 -14.51 3.41 -7.35
CA ASP A 37 -14.61 3.48 -8.81
C ASP A 37 -13.25 3.43 -9.55
N LYS A 38 -12.17 3.87 -8.89
CA LYS A 38 -10.79 3.85 -9.43
C LYS A 38 -10.03 2.56 -9.08
N PHE A 39 -10.43 1.92 -7.99
CA PHE A 39 -9.70 0.77 -7.49
C PHE A 39 -9.89 -0.46 -8.39
N SER A 40 -8.78 -1.09 -8.75
CA SER A 40 -8.77 -2.34 -9.51
C SER A 40 -7.72 -3.27 -8.94
N PHE A 41 -8.15 -4.46 -8.52
CA PHE A 41 -7.26 -5.52 -8.03
C PHE A 41 -6.13 -5.82 -9.04
N PHE A 42 -6.45 -5.81 -10.34
CA PHE A 42 -5.46 -6.01 -11.39
C PHE A 42 -4.41 -4.89 -11.41
N CYS A 43 -4.85 -3.62 -11.33
CA CYS A 43 -3.95 -2.48 -11.27
C CYS A 43 -3.10 -2.52 -9.99
N SER A 44 -3.70 -2.81 -8.84
CA SER A 44 -3.01 -2.94 -7.54
C SER A 44 -1.87 -3.96 -7.63
N CYS A 45 -2.18 -5.19 -8.06
CA CYS A 45 -1.19 -6.24 -8.21
C CYS A 45 -0.17 -5.95 -9.33
N SER A 46 -0.54 -5.20 -10.37
CA SER A 46 0.40 -4.80 -11.43
C SER A 46 1.39 -3.75 -10.93
N ARG A 47 0.91 -2.75 -10.17
CA ARG A 47 1.75 -1.72 -9.57
C ARG A 47 2.72 -2.33 -8.58
N LEU A 48 2.26 -3.21 -7.68
CA LEU A 48 3.14 -3.93 -6.77
C LEU A 48 4.23 -4.71 -7.53
N ARG A 49 3.85 -5.47 -8.56
CA ARG A 49 4.82 -6.23 -9.38
C ARG A 49 5.84 -5.34 -10.08
N ASN A 50 5.45 -4.14 -10.51
CA ASN A 50 6.39 -3.18 -11.09
C ASN A 50 7.44 -2.72 -10.07
N ILE A 51 7.05 -2.53 -8.81
CA ILE A 51 7.98 -2.20 -7.73
C ILE A 51 8.88 -3.40 -7.41
N GLN A 52 8.31 -4.60 -7.26
CA GLN A 52 9.09 -5.83 -7.04
C GLN A 52 10.07 -6.11 -8.19
N ALA A 53 9.75 -5.69 -9.42
CA ALA A 53 10.65 -5.83 -10.55
C ALA A 53 11.98 -5.07 -10.35
N ILE A 54 12.00 -3.97 -9.58
CA ILE A 54 13.23 -3.24 -9.22
C ILE A 54 14.19 -4.17 -8.48
N LEU A 55 13.68 -4.96 -7.54
CA LEU A 55 14.44 -5.89 -6.69
C LEU A 55 15.01 -7.09 -7.47
N THR A 56 14.38 -7.46 -8.60
CA THR A 56 14.73 -8.67 -9.38
C THR A 56 15.61 -8.37 -10.60
N GLN A 57 15.94 -7.11 -10.87
CA GLN A 57 16.81 -6.74 -11.99
C GLN A 57 18.22 -7.28 -11.78
N SER A 58 18.83 -7.83 -12.83
CA SER A 58 20.11 -8.56 -12.81
C SER A 58 21.36 -7.69 -12.60
N SER A 59 21.34 -6.80 -11.60
CA SER A 59 22.49 -6.03 -11.13
C SER A 59 23.01 -6.63 -9.83
N LYS A 60 24.32 -6.53 -9.57
CA LYS A 60 24.95 -7.13 -8.37
C LYS A 60 24.57 -6.43 -7.05
N SER A 61 23.94 -5.24 -7.12
CA SER A 61 23.72 -4.35 -5.98
C SER A 61 22.24 -4.00 -5.78
N GLN A 62 21.32 -4.94 -6.01
CA GLN A 62 19.90 -4.68 -5.71
C GLN A 62 19.63 -4.80 -4.21
N PRO A 63 18.71 -3.99 -3.66
CA PRO A 63 18.23 -4.20 -2.31
C PRO A 63 17.39 -5.49 -2.21
N ASP A 64 17.36 -6.07 -1.02
CA ASP A 64 16.57 -7.28 -0.73
C ASP A 64 15.10 -6.94 -0.45
N GLY A 65 14.81 -5.66 -0.14
CA GLY A 65 13.47 -5.12 -0.07
C GLY A 65 13.47 -3.58 -0.10
N ILE A 66 12.32 -3.00 -0.43
CA ILE A 66 12.09 -1.55 -0.37
C ILE A 66 11.25 -1.24 0.87
N LEU A 67 11.79 -0.41 1.76
CA LEU A 67 11.17 -0.01 3.01
C LEU A 67 10.51 1.36 2.85
N CYS A 68 9.20 1.41 3.07
CA CYS A 68 8.37 2.60 2.99
C CYS A 68 7.73 2.84 4.35
N ILE A 69 8.09 3.94 5.00
CA ILE A 69 7.57 4.32 6.33
C ILE A 69 6.86 5.67 6.17
N LEU A 70 5.60 5.74 6.58
CA LEU A 70 4.81 6.97 6.51
C LEU A 70 4.88 7.77 7.83
N GLY A 71 4.36 8.99 7.78
CA GLY A 71 4.14 9.81 8.97
C GLY A 71 5.41 10.21 9.73
N ILE A 72 5.23 10.45 11.03
CA ILE A 72 6.28 10.95 11.92
C ILE A 72 7.46 9.98 12.03
N ASP A 73 7.23 8.68 11.86
CA ASP A 73 8.25 7.63 12.02
C ASP A 73 9.34 7.68 10.95
N SER A 74 9.08 8.31 9.78
CA SER A 74 10.10 8.64 8.77
C SER A 74 10.40 10.14 8.68
N ARG A 75 9.93 10.93 9.66
CA ARG A 75 9.91 12.40 9.61
C ARG A 75 9.20 12.93 8.37
N TYR A 76 8.06 12.33 8.03
CA TYR A 76 7.21 12.68 6.88
C TYR A 76 7.99 12.60 5.57
N ASN A 77 8.67 11.48 5.33
CA ASN A 77 9.45 11.32 4.11
C ASN A 77 8.55 11.28 2.86
N GLU A 78 8.75 12.25 1.98
CA GLU A 78 7.94 12.43 0.78
C GLU A 78 8.05 11.29 -0.24
N GLY A 79 9.23 10.67 -0.37
CA GLY A 79 9.40 9.55 -1.29
C GLY A 79 8.67 8.29 -0.80
N CYS A 80 8.62 8.04 0.51
CA CYS A 80 7.77 7.02 1.11
C CYS A 80 6.29 7.29 0.82
N ARG A 81 5.83 8.53 1.04
CA ARG A 81 4.45 8.93 0.75
C ARG A 81 4.09 8.75 -0.72
N GLU A 82 4.97 9.15 -1.63
CA GLU A 82 4.79 8.97 -3.08
C GLU A 82 4.66 7.48 -3.45
N LEU A 83 5.51 6.60 -2.88
CA LEU A 83 5.42 5.16 -3.09
C LEU A 83 4.10 4.58 -2.56
N ALA A 84 3.70 4.96 -1.34
CA ALA A 84 2.43 4.52 -0.77
C ALA A 84 1.25 4.97 -1.64
N ASN A 85 1.25 6.22 -2.11
CA ASN A 85 0.20 6.73 -3.00
C ASN A 85 0.18 6.05 -4.37
N TYR A 86 1.34 5.70 -4.92
CA TYR A 86 1.39 4.88 -6.13
C TYR A 86 0.71 3.53 -5.91
N LEU A 87 1.02 2.82 -4.82
CA LEU A 87 0.45 1.51 -4.54
C LEU A 87 -1.02 1.55 -4.13
N LEU A 88 -1.42 2.60 -3.43
CA LEU A 88 -2.72 2.73 -2.75
C LEU A 88 -3.59 3.81 -3.40
N PHE A 89 -3.40 4.06 -4.70
CA PHE A 89 -4.30 4.87 -5.52
C PHE A 89 -4.54 6.30 -4.97
N GLY A 90 -3.50 6.89 -4.39
CA GLY A 90 -3.55 8.24 -3.84
C GLY A 90 -4.24 8.35 -2.48
N LEU A 91 -4.37 7.24 -1.73
CA LEU A 91 -5.03 7.22 -0.41
C LEU A 91 -4.49 8.27 0.58
N TYR A 92 -3.20 8.58 0.52
CA TYR A 92 -2.49 9.55 1.37
C TYR A 92 -2.12 10.84 0.63
N ASN A 93 -2.78 11.13 -0.50
CA ASN A 93 -2.65 12.45 -1.11
C ASN A 93 -3.48 13.42 -0.28
N GLN A 94 -2.81 14.37 0.38
CA GLN A 94 -3.50 15.38 1.16
C GLN A 94 -4.40 16.23 0.27
N ASN A 95 -5.71 16.09 0.46
CA ASN A 95 -6.62 17.20 0.26
C ASN A 95 -7.01 17.71 1.65
N ASN A 96 -6.98 19.04 1.86
CA ASN A 96 -7.33 19.71 3.12
C ASN A 96 -8.71 19.34 3.73
N ASN A 97 -9.50 18.50 3.07
CA ASN A 97 -10.82 18.06 3.50
C ASN A 97 -10.86 16.62 4.05
N ASP A 98 -9.75 15.89 4.12
CA ASP A 98 -9.79 14.46 4.47
C ASP A 98 -10.05 14.20 5.98
N PHE A 99 -9.77 15.16 6.87
CA PHE A 99 -10.15 15.06 8.29
C PHE A 99 -11.68 14.95 8.47
N GLU A 100 -12.47 15.64 7.65
CA GLU A 100 -13.93 15.51 7.68
C GLU A 100 -14.43 14.18 7.07
N ARG A 101 -13.57 13.46 6.33
CA ARG A 101 -13.94 12.23 5.61
C ARG A 101 -13.71 10.96 6.42
N THR A 102 -12.63 10.90 7.20
CA THR A 102 -12.28 9.71 8.01
C THR A 102 -12.62 9.88 9.48
N GLY A 103 -12.68 11.13 9.98
CA GLY A 103 -12.84 11.43 11.40
C GLY A 103 -11.60 11.12 12.25
N PHE A 104 -10.47 10.77 11.62
CA PHE A 104 -9.20 10.47 12.30
C PHE A 104 -8.10 11.47 11.90
N PRO A 105 -7.19 11.82 12.83
CA PRO A 105 -6.07 12.70 12.52
C PRO A 105 -5.08 12.01 11.58
N GLU A 106 -4.34 12.81 10.80
CA GLU A 106 -3.33 12.32 9.86
C GLU A 106 -2.28 11.43 10.54
N GLU A 107 -1.87 11.76 11.76
CA GLU A 107 -0.91 10.97 12.57
C GLU A 107 -1.37 9.53 12.78
N VAL A 108 -2.69 9.30 12.90
CA VAL A 108 -3.26 7.95 13.03
C VAL A 108 -3.29 7.25 11.67
N LEU A 109 -3.59 7.97 10.59
CA LEU A 109 -3.70 7.40 9.25
C LEU A 109 -2.34 7.04 8.64
N ASP A 110 -1.31 7.82 8.97
CA ASP A 110 0.04 7.64 8.47
C ASP A 110 0.88 6.65 9.30
N ASP A 111 0.33 6.05 10.36
CA ASP A 111 1.02 5.02 11.16
C ASP A 111 1.05 3.66 10.43
N ILE A 112 1.90 3.61 9.39
CA ILE A 112 2.01 2.52 8.43
C ILE A 112 3.48 2.29 8.04
N ILE A 113 3.88 1.02 8.03
CA ILE A 113 5.18 0.59 7.51
C ILE A 113 4.93 -0.50 6.47
N ILE A 114 5.45 -0.32 5.26
CA ILE A 114 5.38 -1.29 4.18
C ILE A 114 6.79 -1.72 3.81
N LEU A 115 7.05 -3.03 3.85
CA LEU A 115 8.28 -3.61 3.32
C LEU A 115 7.94 -4.53 2.15
N ILE A 116 8.40 -4.13 0.96
CA ILE A 116 8.16 -4.85 -0.29
C ILE A 116 9.39 -5.70 -0.58
N LYS A 117 9.22 -7.02 -0.61
CA LYS A 117 10.25 -8.00 -0.98
C LYS A 117 9.94 -8.58 -2.38
N PRO A 118 10.87 -9.31 -3.02
CA PRO A 118 10.65 -9.84 -4.38
C PRO A 118 9.40 -10.71 -4.51
N ASP A 119 9.06 -11.46 -3.47
CA ASP A 119 7.98 -12.45 -3.47
C ASP A 119 6.97 -12.29 -2.33
N SER A 120 7.17 -11.36 -1.41
CA SER A 120 6.26 -11.06 -0.30
C SER A 120 6.14 -9.57 -0.01
N VAL A 121 5.10 -9.21 0.75
CA VAL A 121 4.93 -7.84 1.27
C VAL A 121 4.59 -7.95 2.74
N HIS A 122 5.29 -7.19 3.57
CA HIS A 122 4.93 -7.03 4.97
C HIS A 122 4.33 -5.64 5.17
N LEU A 123 3.24 -5.56 5.92
CA LEU A 123 2.55 -4.31 6.21
C LEU A 123 2.24 -4.26 7.70
N TYR A 124 2.86 -3.31 8.40
CA TYR A 124 2.40 -2.89 9.72
C TYR A 124 1.39 -1.76 9.58
N CYS A 125 0.32 -1.82 10.38
CA CYS A 125 -0.62 -0.72 10.57
C CYS A 125 -1.34 -0.85 11.91
N ASN A 126 -1.80 0.28 12.45
CA ASN A 126 -2.73 0.27 13.58
C ASN A 126 -4.12 -0.32 13.19
N PRO A 127 -4.98 -0.67 14.17
CA PRO A 127 -6.29 -1.27 13.90
C PRO A 127 -7.24 -0.37 13.10
N VAL A 128 -7.09 0.96 13.23
CA VAL A 128 -7.88 1.94 12.47
C VAL A 128 -7.58 1.78 10.97
N ASN A 129 -6.30 1.77 10.61
CA ASN A 129 -5.83 1.64 9.24
C ASN A 129 -6.10 0.27 8.62
N TYR A 130 -6.20 -0.78 9.43
CA TYR A 130 -6.47 -2.14 8.92
C TYR A 130 -7.69 -2.17 7.99
N ASN A 131 -8.82 -1.60 8.44
CA ASN A 131 -10.06 -1.61 7.66
C ASN A 131 -9.97 -0.72 6.40
N HIS A 132 -9.18 0.35 6.44
CA HIS A 132 -8.99 1.25 5.30
C HIS A 132 -8.05 0.66 4.24
N LEU A 133 -7.02 -0.07 4.67
CA LEU A 133 -6.00 -0.66 3.81
C LEU A 133 -6.46 -1.97 3.17
N LEU A 134 -7.22 -2.79 3.91
CA LEU A 134 -7.59 -4.15 3.49
C LEU A 134 -8.17 -4.22 2.07
N PRO A 135 -9.09 -3.33 1.64
CA PRO A 135 -9.61 -3.34 0.26
C PRO A 135 -8.51 -3.24 -0.80
N TYR A 136 -7.46 -2.46 -0.55
CA TYR A 136 -6.38 -2.19 -1.50
C TYR A 136 -5.35 -3.31 -1.60
N VAL A 137 -5.05 -3.95 -0.45
CA VAL A 137 -3.90 -4.84 -0.32
C VAL A 137 -4.25 -6.31 -0.18
N ALA A 138 -5.50 -6.69 0.16
CA ALA A 138 -5.89 -8.08 0.43
C ALA A 138 -5.59 -9.09 -0.71
N HIS A 139 -5.35 -8.58 -1.92
CA HIS A 139 -5.09 -9.37 -3.13
C HIS A 139 -3.60 -9.52 -3.43
N TRP A 140 -2.73 -8.86 -2.66
CA TRP A 140 -1.29 -8.97 -2.81
C TRP A 140 -0.82 -10.37 -2.42
N ARG A 141 0.05 -10.93 -3.24
CA ARG A 141 0.60 -12.27 -3.02
C ARG A 141 1.55 -12.25 -1.83
N ASN A 142 1.43 -13.25 -0.95
CA ASN A 142 2.28 -13.41 0.23
C ASN A 142 2.30 -12.12 1.10
N LEU A 143 1.11 -11.59 1.38
CA LEU A 143 0.95 -10.45 2.27
C LEU A 143 1.00 -10.90 3.73
N HIS A 144 1.81 -10.23 4.53
CA HIS A 144 1.97 -10.42 5.97
C HIS A 144 1.53 -9.15 6.71
N PHE A 145 0.38 -9.17 7.37
CA PHE A 145 -0.09 -8.09 8.22
C PHE A 145 0.51 -8.18 9.62
N HIS A 146 0.99 -7.05 10.12
CA HIS A 146 1.41 -6.84 11.50
C HIS A 146 0.47 -5.80 12.11
N CYS A 147 -0.57 -6.26 12.78
CA CYS A 147 -1.61 -5.40 13.33
C CYS A 147 -2.13 -6.01 14.63
N LEU A 148 -2.22 -5.19 15.67
CA LEU A 148 -2.85 -5.57 16.92
C LEU A 148 -4.38 -5.60 16.79
N THR A 149 -5.04 -6.26 17.73
CA THR A 149 -6.49 -6.07 17.89
C THR A 149 -6.78 -4.70 18.51
N GLU A 150 -8.01 -4.19 18.33
CA GLU A 150 -8.45 -2.94 18.97
C GLU A 150 -8.33 -2.94 20.50
N ASN A 151 -8.37 -4.12 21.14
CA ASN A 151 -8.23 -4.23 22.59
C ASN A 151 -6.78 -4.17 23.04
N GLU A 152 -5.88 -4.83 22.33
CA GLU A 152 -4.44 -4.77 22.61
C GLU A 152 -3.88 -3.37 22.34
N TYR A 153 -4.38 -2.70 21.31
CA TYR A 153 -3.97 -1.34 20.95
C TYR A 153 -4.36 -0.26 21.97
N LYS A 154 -5.19 -0.58 22.98
CA LYS A 154 -5.51 0.37 24.07
C LYS A 154 -4.36 0.59 25.02
N ASP A 155 -3.42 -0.36 25.08
CA ASP A 155 -2.18 -0.21 25.83
C ASP A 155 -1.14 0.44 24.91
N GLU A 156 -0.93 1.74 25.08
CA GLU A 156 -0.03 2.54 24.23
C GLU A 156 1.42 2.02 24.29
N GLU A 157 1.88 1.57 25.46
CA GLU A 157 3.23 1.03 25.62
C GLU A 157 3.37 -0.28 24.84
N ALA A 158 2.43 -1.22 25.04
CA ALA A 158 2.43 -2.47 24.30
C ALA A 158 2.26 -2.27 22.78
N ALA A 159 1.50 -1.26 22.35
CA ALA A 159 1.32 -0.93 20.94
C ALA A 159 2.63 -0.44 20.29
N GLU A 160 3.37 0.45 20.96
CA GLU A 160 4.67 0.92 20.48
C GLU A 160 5.71 -0.22 20.47
N GLU A 161 5.75 -1.06 21.51
CA GLU A 161 6.63 -2.24 21.53
C GLU A 161 6.30 -3.22 20.38
N PHE A 162 5.01 -3.43 20.10
CA PHE A 162 4.57 -4.27 18.99
C PHE A 162 4.98 -3.68 17.63
N LYS A 163 4.87 -2.36 17.44
CA LYS A 163 5.33 -1.69 16.21
C LYS A 163 6.83 -1.89 15.99
N ILE A 164 7.63 -1.70 17.03
CA ILE A 164 9.09 -1.86 16.97
C ILE A 164 9.45 -3.33 16.66
N SER A 165 8.86 -4.28 17.38
CA SER A 165 9.12 -5.71 17.14
C SER A 165 8.66 -6.18 15.76
N SER A 166 7.53 -5.66 15.27
CA SER A 166 7.06 -5.88 13.90
C SER A 166 8.08 -5.35 12.89
N PHE A 167 8.56 -4.12 13.08
CA PHE A 167 9.58 -3.53 12.21
C PHE A 167 10.85 -4.38 12.17
N VAL A 168 11.33 -4.86 13.33
CA VAL A 168 12.49 -5.76 13.42
C VAL A 168 12.25 -7.07 12.65
N ASP A 169 11.10 -7.71 12.84
CA ASP A 169 10.76 -8.96 12.16
C ASP A 169 10.66 -8.78 10.63
N MET A 170 10.08 -7.66 10.18
CA MET A 170 9.98 -7.33 8.77
C MET A 170 11.36 -7.32 8.09
N VAL A 171 12.35 -6.63 8.69
CA VAL A 171 13.67 -6.41 8.07
C VAL A 171 14.70 -7.52 8.32
N ARG A 172 14.44 -8.46 9.24
CA ARG A 172 15.43 -9.42 9.76
C ARG A 172 16.19 -10.24 8.71
N ASP A 173 15.53 -10.54 7.58
CA ASP A 173 16.04 -11.40 6.51
C ASP A 173 16.60 -10.58 5.33
N CYS A 174 16.75 -9.26 5.50
CA CYS A 174 17.38 -8.37 4.53
C CYS A 174 18.82 -8.08 4.93
N SER A 175 19.71 -7.88 3.96
CA SER A 175 21.06 -7.33 4.17
C SER A 175 21.17 -5.92 3.57
N ARG A 176 20.47 -5.67 2.46
CA ARG A 176 20.39 -4.39 1.76
C ARG A 176 18.96 -3.91 1.71
N ILE A 177 18.71 -2.66 2.07
CA ILE A 177 17.36 -2.09 2.12
C ILE A 177 17.31 -0.86 1.22
N GLY A 178 16.36 -0.86 0.29
CA GLY A 178 16.06 0.27 -0.57
C GLY A 178 15.18 1.27 0.15
N ILE A 179 15.58 2.55 0.14
CA ILE A 179 14.83 3.65 0.74
C ILE A 179 14.35 4.57 -0.39
N PRO A 180 13.03 4.85 -0.49
CA PRO A 180 12.50 5.86 -1.40
C PRO A 180 12.80 7.25 -0.82
N TYR A 181 14.06 7.67 -0.86
CA TYR A 181 14.54 8.82 -0.10
C TYR A 181 14.02 10.17 -0.61
N SER A 182 13.89 10.32 -1.92
CA SER A 182 13.48 11.55 -2.62
C SER A 182 12.14 11.36 -3.34
N CYS A 183 11.36 12.45 -3.46
CA CYS A 183 10.15 12.48 -4.28
C CYS A 183 10.37 13.14 -5.65
N GLN A 184 9.51 12.81 -6.62
CA GLN A 184 9.65 13.33 -7.99
C GLN A 184 9.72 14.87 -8.02
N GLY A 185 10.74 15.41 -8.70
CA GLY A 185 10.98 16.85 -8.81
C GLY A 185 11.82 17.47 -7.68
N HIS A 186 12.07 16.73 -6.59
CA HIS A 186 12.90 17.16 -5.46
C HIS A 186 14.00 16.14 -5.15
N LEU A 187 15.02 16.09 -6.00
CA LEU A 187 16.22 15.27 -5.79
C LEU A 187 16.98 15.74 -4.56
N GLN A 188 17.07 14.89 -3.54
CA GLN A 188 17.95 15.09 -2.40
C GLN A 188 19.18 14.20 -2.52
N ILE A 189 20.31 14.66 -1.98
CA ILE A 189 21.51 13.83 -1.88
C ILE A 189 21.24 12.79 -0.80
N PHE A 190 21.34 11.51 -1.16
CA PHE A 190 21.14 10.41 -0.21
C PHE A 190 22.15 10.48 0.93
N ASP A 191 21.63 10.52 2.16
CA ASP A 191 22.42 10.50 3.38
C ASP A 191 21.83 9.47 4.35
N MET A 192 22.53 8.35 4.51
CA MET A 192 22.09 7.28 5.41
C MET A 192 21.97 7.75 6.86
N PHE A 193 22.73 8.77 7.28
CA PHE A 193 22.66 9.29 8.65
C PHE A 193 21.40 10.11 8.90
N ILE A 194 20.72 10.57 7.85
CA ILE A 194 19.38 11.16 7.97
C ILE A 194 18.35 10.06 8.21
N VAL A 195 18.46 8.94 7.48
CA VAL A 195 17.60 7.76 7.68
C VAL A 195 17.81 7.15 9.06
N GLU A 196 19.06 7.06 9.53
CA GLU A 196 19.37 6.58 10.88
C GLU A 196 18.63 7.38 11.95
N LYS A 197 18.41 8.69 11.74
CA LYS A 197 17.72 9.60 12.68
C LYS A 197 16.20 9.51 12.65
N TRP A 198 15.60 8.67 11.80
CA TRP A 198 14.16 8.44 11.78
C TRP A 198 13.71 7.77 13.09
N PRO A 199 12.60 8.20 13.72
CA PRO A 199 12.17 7.67 15.02
C PRO A 199 12.10 6.14 15.09
N ILE A 200 11.44 5.48 14.13
CA ILE A 200 11.34 4.01 14.13
C ILE A 200 12.70 3.33 13.88
N VAL A 201 13.58 3.96 13.10
CA VAL A 201 14.94 3.47 12.84
C VAL A 201 15.81 3.62 14.09
N GLN A 202 15.66 4.69 14.86
CA GLN A 202 16.30 4.84 16.17
C GLN A 202 15.77 3.80 17.18
N ALA A 203 14.46 3.52 17.14
CA ALA A 203 13.85 2.52 18.00
C ALA A 203 14.37 1.09 17.74
N PHE A 204 14.89 0.82 16.53
CA PHE A 204 15.57 -0.44 16.22
C PHE A 204 16.74 -0.74 17.16
N ALA A 205 17.44 0.28 17.66
CA ALA A 205 18.60 0.11 18.53
C ALA A 205 18.23 -0.13 20.01
N LEU A 206 16.95 -0.11 20.38
CA LEU A 206 16.50 -0.32 21.76
C LEU A 206 16.79 -1.75 22.22
N GLU A 207 17.50 -1.89 23.33
CA GLU A 207 17.82 -3.19 23.92
C GLU A 207 16.55 -3.94 24.36
N GLY A 208 16.48 -5.23 24.04
CA GLY A 208 15.42 -6.14 24.49
C GLY A 208 14.19 -6.23 23.58
N ILE A 209 13.92 -5.22 22.77
CA ILE A 209 12.75 -5.17 21.85
C ILE A 209 13.19 -4.90 20.40
N GLY A 210 14.24 -4.10 20.24
CA GLY A 210 14.86 -3.78 18.95
C GLY A 210 15.69 -4.92 18.37
N GLY A 211 16.41 -4.63 17.29
CA GLY A 211 17.26 -5.59 16.60
C GLY A 211 18.73 -5.58 17.01
N ASP A 212 19.03 -4.92 18.13
CA ASP A 212 20.33 -4.67 18.77
C ASP A 212 21.36 -3.93 17.88
N GLY A 213 21.73 -2.71 18.30
CA GLY A 213 22.70 -1.86 17.61
C GLY A 213 22.08 -0.91 16.57
N PHE A 214 22.91 -0.05 15.97
CA PHE A 214 22.48 0.92 14.96
C PHE A 214 22.00 0.22 13.68
N PHE A 215 20.94 0.76 13.06
CA PHE A 215 20.31 0.13 11.90
C PHE A 215 21.25 0.06 10.69
N THR A 216 21.95 1.16 10.40
CA THR A 216 22.96 1.27 9.32
C THR A 216 24.23 0.45 9.57
N MET A 217 24.46 -0.04 10.78
CA MET A 217 25.55 -0.99 11.04
C MET A 217 25.17 -2.43 10.66
N LYS A 218 23.87 -2.74 10.64
CA LYS A 218 23.33 -4.07 10.35
C LYS A 218 22.89 -4.21 8.89
N TYR A 219 22.31 -3.15 8.33
CA TYR A 219 21.77 -3.15 6.97
C TYR A 219 22.44 -2.06 6.12
N GLU A 220 22.82 -2.43 4.89
CA GLU A 220 23.29 -1.47 3.89
C GLU A 220 22.09 -0.75 3.27
N LEU A 221 22.03 0.57 3.40
CA LEU A 221 20.94 1.37 2.85
C LEU A 221 21.27 1.89 1.45
N MET A 222 20.29 1.80 0.55
CA MET A 222 20.43 2.20 -0.84
C MET A 222 19.29 3.14 -1.22
N ASP A 223 19.60 4.21 -1.96
CA ASP A 223 18.56 5.05 -2.55
C ASP A 223 17.95 4.38 -3.78
N VAL A 224 16.63 4.17 -3.76
CA VAL A 224 15.86 3.60 -4.89
C VAL A 224 14.99 4.64 -5.61
N SER A 225 15.06 5.91 -5.23
CA SER A 225 14.19 6.97 -5.74
C SER A 225 14.19 7.06 -7.26
N ALA A 226 15.38 6.98 -7.89
CA ALA A 226 15.50 7.06 -9.34
C ALA A 226 14.81 5.91 -10.09
N ASP A 227 14.86 4.69 -9.55
CA ASP A 227 14.23 3.51 -10.17
C ASP A 227 12.71 3.49 -9.94
N LEU A 228 12.28 4.01 -8.79
CA LEU A 228 10.88 4.26 -8.51
C LEU A 228 10.28 5.30 -9.46
N TRP A 229 10.97 6.42 -9.72
CA TRP A 229 10.47 7.43 -10.66
C TRP A 229 10.36 6.92 -12.09
N LYS A 230 11.33 6.11 -12.55
CA LYS A 230 11.22 5.40 -13.84
C LYS A 230 9.98 4.51 -13.88
N THR A 231 9.58 3.95 -12.75
CA THR A 231 8.39 3.12 -12.63
C THR A 231 7.12 3.95 -12.62
N TYR A 232 7.06 5.04 -11.85
CA TYR A 232 5.92 5.96 -11.80
C TYR A 232 5.66 6.66 -13.13
N SER A 233 6.71 6.91 -13.91
CA SER A 233 6.63 7.54 -15.23
C SER A 233 5.97 6.65 -16.29
N LYS A 234 5.77 5.36 -16.02
CA LYS A 234 5.06 4.46 -16.93
C LYS A 234 3.56 4.71 -16.81
N MET A 235 2.93 5.03 -17.93
CA MET A 235 1.48 5.19 -17.99
C MET A 235 0.78 3.86 -17.69
N ASP A 236 -0.04 3.85 -16.65
CA ASP A 236 -0.93 2.74 -16.31
C ASP A 236 -2.40 3.18 -16.34
N PRO A 237 -3.37 2.25 -16.26
CA PRO A 237 -4.79 2.60 -16.37
C PRO A 237 -5.26 3.62 -15.32
N VAL A 238 -4.67 3.62 -14.12
CA VAL A 238 -5.03 4.54 -13.04
C VAL A 238 -4.47 5.93 -13.33
N SER A 239 -3.19 6.04 -13.71
CA SER A 239 -2.58 7.31 -14.13
C SER A 239 -3.29 7.91 -15.35
N LEU A 240 -3.79 7.08 -16.28
CA LEU A 240 -4.59 7.53 -17.41
C LEU A 240 -5.95 8.07 -16.96
N GLU A 241 -6.61 7.39 -16.03
CA GLU A 241 -7.89 7.83 -15.45
C GLU A 241 -7.72 9.16 -14.71
N ASP A 242 -6.69 9.30 -13.87
CA ASP A 242 -6.37 10.54 -13.17
C ASP A 242 -6.12 11.70 -14.14
N LEU A 243 -5.30 11.49 -15.18
CA LEU A 243 -5.06 12.49 -16.22
C LEU A 243 -6.35 12.90 -16.94
N LEU A 244 -7.26 11.95 -17.21
CA LEU A 244 -8.54 12.25 -17.83
C LEU A 244 -9.44 13.06 -16.90
N PHE A 245 -9.49 12.73 -15.61
CA PHE A 245 -10.22 13.50 -14.61
C PHE A 245 -9.70 14.93 -14.52
N GLU A 246 -8.39 15.13 -14.45
CA GLU A 246 -7.77 16.46 -14.42
C GLU A 246 -8.11 17.27 -15.67
N VAL A 247 -7.95 16.69 -16.87
CA VAL A 247 -8.28 17.35 -18.14
C VAL A 247 -9.77 17.68 -18.24
N MET A 248 -10.64 16.87 -17.64
CA MET A 248 -12.08 17.14 -17.59
C MET A 248 -12.45 18.23 -16.59
N GLN A 249 -11.81 18.27 -15.41
CA GLN A 249 -12.05 19.30 -14.40
C GLN A 249 -11.58 20.69 -14.86
N VAL A 250 -10.42 20.77 -15.52
CA VAL A 250 -9.90 22.01 -16.13
C VAL A 250 -10.82 22.57 -17.23
N LYS A 251 -11.69 21.75 -17.83
CA LYS A 251 -12.65 22.18 -18.86
C LYS A 251 -14.00 22.68 -18.31
N SER A 252 -14.26 22.45 -17.02
CA SER A 252 -15.47 22.97 -16.36
C SER A 252 -15.34 24.44 -15.95
N SER A 253 -14.10 24.97 -15.90
CA SER A 253 -13.83 26.40 -15.91
C SER A 253 -13.77 26.91 -17.36
N ALA A 254 -14.50 28.00 -17.62
CA ALA A 254 -14.92 28.40 -18.97
C ALA A 254 -13.78 28.70 -19.96
N SER A 255 -13.61 27.88 -21.01
CA SER A 255 -13.14 28.25 -22.38
C SER A 255 -12.59 27.08 -23.25
N ALA A 256 -13.34 25.99 -23.48
CA ALA A 256 -12.87 24.91 -24.37
C ALA A 256 -13.50 24.96 -25.79
N PRO A 257 -12.70 24.92 -26.89
CA PRO A 257 -13.22 24.93 -28.27
C PRO A 257 -13.84 23.59 -28.71
N ALA A 258 -14.86 23.67 -29.58
CA ALA A 258 -15.74 22.57 -29.98
C ALA A 258 -15.08 21.30 -30.57
N TRP A 259 -13.84 21.40 -31.08
CA TRP A 259 -13.09 20.28 -31.64
C TRP A 259 -12.61 19.26 -30.58
N CYS A 260 -12.61 19.63 -29.29
CA CYS A 260 -12.24 18.72 -28.19
C CYS A 260 -13.29 17.61 -27.92
N ASN A 261 -14.56 17.81 -28.32
CA ASN A 261 -15.64 16.88 -27.99
C ASN A 261 -15.55 15.52 -28.70
N HIS A 262 -14.87 15.44 -29.85
CA HIS A 262 -14.76 14.19 -30.59
C HIS A 262 -13.72 13.23 -29.98
N ARG A 263 -12.57 13.76 -29.52
CA ARG A 263 -11.52 12.94 -28.87
C ARG A 263 -11.93 12.41 -27.51
N VAL A 264 -12.71 13.18 -26.73
CA VAL A 264 -13.20 12.75 -25.40
C VAL A 264 -14.22 11.61 -25.53
N LYS A 265 -15.11 11.64 -26.53
CA LYS A 265 -16.04 10.53 -26.80
C LYS A 265 -15.29 9.25 -27.18
N VAL A 266 -14.20 9.36 -27.95
CA VAL A 266 -13.36 8.22 -28.31
C VAL A 266 -12.63 7.66 -27.07
N LEU A 267 -12.05 8.51 -26.23
CA LEU A 267 -11.38 8.07 -24.99
C LEU A 267 -12.34 7.45 -23.97
N SER A 268 -13.52 8.02 -23.80
CA SER A 268 -14.58 7.45 -22.96
C SER A 268 -15.05 6.09 -23.51
N PHE A 269 -15.14 5.93 -24.83
CA PHE A 269 -15.44 4.65 -25.47
C PHE A 269 -14.34 3.60 -25.23
N TYR A 270 -13.06 3.98 -25.30
CA TYR A 270 -11.95 3.09 -24.96
C TYR A 270 -11.94 2.68 -23.48
N LEU A 271 -12.28 3.58 -22.56
CA LEU A 271 -12.44 3.26 -21.13
C LEU A 271 -13.58 2.27 -20.89
N VAL A 272 -14.73 2.46 -21.54
CA VAL A 272 -15.83 1.48 -21.51
C VAL A 272 -15.36 0.15 -22.08
N LEU A 273 -14.58 0.14 -23.16
CA LEU A 273 -14.02 -1.09 -23.72
C LEU A 273 -13.05 -1.78 -22.75
N ILE A 274 -12.18 -1.04 -22.07
CA ILE A 274 -11.24 -1.59 -21.08
C ILE A 274 -11.99 -2.15 -19.88
N LYS A 275 -12.97 -1.42 -19.32
CA LYS A 275 -13.83 -1.92 -18.23
C LYS A 275 -14.63 -3.15 -18.69
N PHE A 276 -15.11 -3.17 -19.94
CA PHE A 276 -15.82 -4.31 -20.52
C PHE A 276 -14.90 -5.51 -20.76
N MET A 277 -13.66 -5.32 -21.21
CA MET A 277 -12.68 -6.41 -21.33
C MET A 277 -12.29 -6.97 -19.95
N GLY A 278 -12.17 -6.11 -18.94
CA GLY A 278 -11.99 -6.54 -17.54
C GLY A 278 -13.17 -7.36 -17.02
N LEU A 279 -14.40 -6.97 -17.38
CA LEU A 279 -15.62 -7.73 -17.06
C LEU A 279 -15.66 -9.08 -17.78
N ILE A 280 -15.33 -9.13 -19.08
CA ILE A 280 -15.20 -10.37 -19.85
C ILE A 280 -14.15 -11.29 -19.23
N HIS A 281 -13.01 -10.75 -18.80
CA HIS A 281 -11.98 -11.54 -18.14
C HIS A 281 -12.48 -12.15 -16.82
N ARG A 282 -13.20 -11.38 -15.99
CA ARG A 282 -13.86 -11.90 -14.78
C ARG A 282 -14.90 -12.98 -15.09
N LEU A 283 -15.70 -12.79 -16.13
CA LEU A 283 -16.66 -13.80 -16.62
C LEU A 283 -15.95 -15.07 -17.12
N CYS A 284 -14.85 -14.96 -17.86
CA CYS A 284 -14.06 -16.09 -18.30
C CYS A 284 -13.43 -16.86 -17.13
N LEU A 285 -12.91 -16.17 -16.11
CA LEU A 285 -12.39 -16.81 -14.91
C LEU A 285 -13.48 -17.53 -14.11
N LEU A 286 -14.68 -16.96 -14.01
CA LEU A 286 -15.83 -17.60 -13.38
C LEU A 286 -16.33 -18.82 -14.16
N LEU A 287 -16.32 -18.77 -15.49
CA LEU A 287 -16.70 -19.90 -16.36
C LEU A 287 -15.66 -21.03 -16.32
N LEU A 288 -14.37 -20.70 -16.21
CA LEU A 288 -13.29 -21.69 -16.08
C LEU A 288 -13.25 -22.32 -14.67
N ALA A 289 -13.61 -21.58 -13.62
CA ALA A 289 -13.73 -22.10 -12.26
C ALA A 289 -14.97 -23.00 -12.03
N GLY A 290 -15.95 -22.98 -12.95
CA GLY A 290 -17.17 -23.78 -12.89
C GLY A 290 -17.12 -25.11 -13.66
N SER A 291 -15.98 -25.49 -14.22
CA SER A 291 -15.84 -26.77 -14.94
C SER A 291 -15.52 -27.89 -13.95
N PRO A 292 -16.38 -28.92 -13.79
CA PRO A 292 -16.01 -30.10 -13.01
C PRO A 292 -14.83 -30.81 -13.68
N PRO A 293 -13.96 -31.50 -12.92
CA PRO A 293 -12.86 -32.26 -13.51
C PRO A 293 -13.45 -33.30 -14.46
N ILE A 294 -13.05 -33.23 -15.73
CA ILE A 294 -13.37 -34.24 -16.74
C ILE A 294 -12.51 -35.48 -16.41
N PRO A 295 -13.09 -36.70 -16.42
CA PRO A 295 -12.45 -37.93 -15.94
C PRO A 295 -11.18 -38.34 -16.67
#